data_AF-A0A1H7UXG7-F1
#
_entry.id   AF-A0A1H7UXG7-F1
#
_cell.length_a   1.000
_cell.length_b   1.000
_cell.length_c   1.000
_cell.angle_alpha   90.00
_cell.angle_beta   90.00
_cell.angle_gamma   90.00
#
_symmetry.space_group_name_H-M   'P 1'
#
loop_
_entity.id
_entity.type
_entity.pdbx_description
1 polymer ?
#
loop_
_entity_poly.entity_id
_entity_poly.type
_entity_poly.pdbx_seq_one_letter_code
_entity_poly.pdbx_strand_id
1 'polypeptide(L)'
;MINQEENVKRFEELMGSVERDGVKELMDYIRNKTDFYNAPASTQFHLACDGGLLQHSLNVYDCLVAKKQSPVWKNIIEAIPEESLVIMALLHDLCKVNFYVKGTKNQKTYDPEKVAAAENWQVKHDDKGNYIWETVLRYEINDTMPLGHGEKSVMLINCFMKLKTPEIFAIRWHMGFSEEKSQYKAVGDAMEKYPIVLALHEADLEASKLLEDVAGNKET
;
A
#
# COMPACT_ATOMS: atom_id res chain seq x y z
N MET A 1 -16.11 -2.29 -5.50
CA MET A 1 -15.44 -3.59 -5.29
C MET A 1 -14.16 -3.62 -6.12
N ILE A 2 -13.08 -4.20 -5.60
CA ILE A 2 -11.80 -4.30 -6.32
C ILE A 2 -11.96 -5.22 -7.54
N ASN A 3 -11.57 -4.74 -8.72
CA ASN A 3 -11.49 -5.56 -9.93
C ASN A 3 -10.10 -6.20 -10.03
N GLN A 4 -9.92 -7.35 -9.39
CA GLN A 4 -8.61 -7.94 -9.20
C GLN A 4 -7.95 -8.39 -10.51
N GLU A 5 -8.70 -9.01 -11.43
CA GLU A 5 -8.15 -9.46 -12.72
C GLU A 5 -7.65 -8.28 -13.56
N GLU A 6 -8.42 -7.19 -13.61
CA GLU A 6 -8.03 -5.97 -14.31
C GLU A 6 -6.81 -5.30 -13.68
N ASN A 7 -6.75 -5.24 -12.35
CA ASN A 7 -5.61 -4.69 -11.62
C ASN A 7 -4.34 -5.51 -11.86
N VAL A 8 -4.42 -6.84 -11.85
CA VAL A 8 -3.27 -7.71 -12.14
C VAL A 8 -2.78 -7.46 -13.56
N LYS A 9 -3.70 -7.46 -14.53
CA LYS A 9 -3.36 -7.17 -15.93
C LYS A 9 -2.67 -5.81 -16.08
N ARG A 10 -3.24 -4.76 -15.47
CA ARG A 10 -2.69 -3.40 -15.52
C ARG A 10 -1.31 -3.31 -14.88
N PHE A 11 -1.12 -3.93 -13.72
CA PHE A 11 0.19 -4.00 -13.06
C PHE A 11 1.23 -4.71 -13.92
N GLU A 12 0.87 -5.84 -14.51
CA GLU A 12 1.78 -6.60 -15.37
C GLU A 12 2.11 -5.85 -16.68
N GLU A 13 1.16 -5.13 -17.26
CA GLU A 13 1.41 -4.26 -18.42
C GLU A 13 2.38 -3.13 -18.08
N LEU A 14 2.19 -2.45 -16.94
CA LEU A 14 3.10 -1.41 -16.46
C LEU A 14 4.50 -1.97 -16.17
N MET A 15 4.59 -3.07 -15.43
CA MET A 15 5.86 -3.75 -15.16
C MET A 15 6.52 -4.30 -16.43
N GLY A 16 5.73 -4.64 -17.46
CA GLY A 16 6.21 -5.06 -18.78
C GLY A 16 6.94 -3.95 -19.55
N SER A 17 6.77 -2.69 -19.16
CA SER A 17 7.54 -1.55 -19.72
C SER A 17 8.94 -1.40 -19.12
N VAL A 18 9.27 -2.15 -18.07
CA VAL A 18 10.57 -2.09 -17.40
C VAL A 18 11.55 -3.07 -18.08
N GLU A 19 12.58 -2.54 -18.73
CA GLU A 19 13.57 -3.32 -19.48
C GLU A 19 14.90 -3.47 -18.70
N ARG A 20 14.84 -4.04 -17.48
CA ARG A 20 16.03 -4.28 -16.65
C ARG A 20 16.34 -5.75 -16.44
N ASP A 21 17.62 -6.06 -16.36
CA ASP A 21 18.09 -7.39 -15.95
C ASP A 21 17.45 -7.77 -14.60
N GLY A 22 16.90 -8.97 -14.53
CA GLY A 22 16.25 -9.51 -13.33
C GLY A 22 14.77 -9.15 -13.13
N VAL A 23 14.18 -8.31 -13.99
CA VAL A 23 12.76 -7.93 -13.86
C VAL A 23 11.82 -9.13 -14.03
N LYS A 24 12.17 -10.08 -14.90
CA LYS A 24 11.35 -11.28 -15.16
C LYS A 24 11.34 -12.20 -13.94
N GLU A 25 12.49 -12.36 -13.30
CA GLU A 25 12.69 -13.13 -12.08
C GLU A 25 11.97 -12.47 -10.90
N LEU A 26 12.01 -11.13 -10.79
CA LEU A 26 11.22 -10.38 -9.81
C LEU A 26 9.72 -10.60 -10.01
N MET A 27 9.24 -10.54 -11.25
CA MET A 27 7.83 -10.77 -11.56
C MET A 27 7.41 -12.22 -11.30
N ASP A 28 8.27 -13.19 -11.57
CA ASP A 28 8.04 -14.59 -11.18
C ASP A 28 7.94 -14.76 -9.67
N TYR A 29 8.83 -14.11 -8.91
CA TYR A 29 8.77 -14.07 -7.45
C TYR A 29 7.44 -13.48 -6.94
N ILE A 30 7.04 -12.31 -7.46
CA ILE A 30 5.77 -11.67 -7.10
C ILE A 30 4.57 -12.60 -7.38
N ARG A 31 4.50 -13.17 -8.59
CA ARG A 31 3.40 -14.05 -9.02
C ARG A 31 3.31 -15.34 -8.20
N ASN A 32 4.45 -16.00 -8.01
CA ASN A 32 4.47 -17.42 -7.65
C ASN A 32 4.99 -17.69 -6.24
N LYS A 33 5.62 -16.71 -5.58
CA LYS A 33 6.23 -16.86 -4.25
C LYS A 33 5.66 -15.93 -3.20
N THR A 34 4.74 -15.04 -3.58
CA THR A 34 4.13 -14.09 -2.67
C THR A 34 2.61 -14.05 -2.79
N ASP A 35 1.98 -13.42 -1.82
CA ASP A 35 0.56 -13.10 -1.81
C ASP A 35 0.25 -11.71 -2.39
N PHE A 36 1.21 -10.99 -3.01
CA PHE A 36 1.09 -9.58 -3.38
C PHE A 36 -0.23 -9.19 -4.05
N TYR A 37 -0.73 -10.01 -4.98
CA TYR A 37 -1.99 -9.74 -5.68
C TYR A 37 -3.25 -9.94 -4.84
N ASN A 38 -3.17 -10.67 -3.73
CA ASN A 38 -4.28 -10.99 -2.83
C ASN A 38 -4.14 -10.31 -1.45
N ALA A 39 -2.95 -9.85 -1.08
CA ALA A 39 -2.68 -9.25 0.22
C ALA A 39 -3.52 -7.97 0.43
N PRO A 40 -3.92 -7.68 1.68
CA PRO A 40 -4.48 -6.37 2.03
C PRO A 40 -3.39 -5.30 2.08
N ALA A 41 -3.77 -4.02 1.96
CA ALA A 41 -2.83 -2.92 2.16
C ALA A 41 -2.60 -2.58 3.64
N SER A 42 -3.57 -2.94 4.51
CA SER A 42 -3.55 -2.64 5.94
C SER A 42 -4.38 -3.64 6.77
N THR A 43 -4.27 -3.57 8.10
CA THR A 43 -4.99 -4.50 9.00
C THR A 43 -6.48 -4.21 9.17
N GLN A 44 -6.87 -2.93 9.04
CA GLN A 44 -8.24 -2.45 9.28
C GLN A 44 -8.49 -1.03 8.71
N PHE A 45 -7.54 -0.46 7.98
CA PHE A 45 -7.62 0.91 7.46
C PHE A 45 -7.93 0.85 5.95
N HIS A 46 -7.32 1.73 5.15
CA HIS A 46 -7.44 1.73 3.70
C HIS A 46 -7.10 0.36 3.11
N LEU A 47 -7.95 -0.10 2.19
CA LEU A 47 -7.82 -1.34 1.44
C LEU A 47 -7.47 -2.56 2.32
N ALA A 48 -8.11 -2.65 3.49
CA ALA A 48 -8.06 -3.83 4.37
C ALA A 48 -8.98 -4.94 3.86
N CYS A 49 -8.79 -5.33 2.60
CA CYS A 49 -9.54 -6.36 1.88
C CYS A 49 -8.61 -7.13 0.93
N ASP A 50 -9.06 -8.30 0.44
CA ASP A 50 -8.27 -9.10 -0.50
C ASP A 50 -7.96 -8.27 -1.77
N GLY A 51 -6.70 -8.30 -2.21
CA GLY A 51 -6.20 -7.53 -3.35
C GLY A 51 -5.96 -6.04 -3.08
N GLY A 52 -6.09 -5.62 -1.82
CA GLY A 52 -5.89 -4.24 -1.41
C GLY A 52 -4.47 -3.72 -1.65
N LEU A 53 -3.44 -4.53 -1.45
CA LEU A 53 -2.05 -4.12 -1.64
C LEU A 53 -1.77 -3.72 -3.10
N LEU A 54 -2.22 -4.56 -4.05
CA LEU A 54 -2.10 -4.28 -5.48
C LEU A 54 -2.88 -3.02 -5.89
N GLN A 55 -4.13 -2.90 -5.42
CA GLN A 55 -4.95 -1.72 -5.69
C GLN A 55 -4.28 -0.44 -5.16
N HIS A 56 -3.69 -0.51 -3.97
CA HIS A 56 -2.96 0.60 -3.36
C HIS A 56 -1.77 1.02 -4.23
N SER A 57 -0.91 0.07 -4.61
CA SER A 57 0.24 0.37 -5.48
C SER A 57 -0.16 1.01 -6.82
N LEU A 58 -1.28 0.60 -7.42
CA LEU A 58 -1.82 1.21 -8.63
C LEU A 58 -2.36 2.64 -8.39
N ASN A 59 -3.06 2.86 -7.28
CA ASN A 59 -3.54 4.20 -6.91
C ASN A 59 -2.37 5.17 -6.66
N VAL A 60 -1.31 4.69 -5.98
CA VAL A 60 -0.08 5.48 -5.77
C VAL A 60 0.59 5.82 -7.09
N TYR A 61 0.62 4.88 -8.04
CA TYR A 61 1.11 5.15 -9.39
C TYR A 61 0.30 6.25 -10.08
N ASP A 62 -1.03 6.18 -10.02
CA ASP A 62 -1.93 7.20 -10.60
C ASP A 62 -1.72 8.58 -10.01
N CYS A 63 -1.67 8.68 -8.67
CA CYS A 63 -1.35 9.93 -7.98
C CYS A 63 0.02 10.48 -8.40
N LEU A 64 1.04 9.61 -8.47
CA LEU A 64 2.39 10.03 -8.83
C LEU A 64 2.49 10.54 -10.26
N VAL A 65 1.87 9.87 -11.24
CA VAL A 65 1.92 10.32 -12.64
C VAL A 65 1.02 11.54 -12.88
N ALA A 66 -0.07 11.69 -12.13
CA ALA A 66 -0.92 12.89 -12.20
C ALA A 66 -0.15 14.18 -11.82
N LYS A 67 0.89 14.07 -10.98
CA LYS A 67 1.77 15.19 -10.63
C LYS A 67 2.49 15.80 -11.84
N LYS A 68 2.56 15.13 -13.00
CA LYS A 68 3.02 15.74 -14.27
C LYS A 68 2.18 16.95 -14.69
N GLN A 69 0.92 17.02 -14.26
CA GLN A 69 0.03 18.14 -14.55
C GLN A 69 0.16 19.28 -13.52
N SER A 70 0.85 19.05 -12.39
CA SER A 70 1.03 20.07 -11.36
C SER A 70 2.14 21.05 -11.75
N PRO A 71 1.94 22.37 -11.66
CA PRO A 71 2.98 23.35 -11.97
C PRO A 71 4.18 23.25 -11.02
N VAL A 72 3.98 22.72 -9.81
CA VAL A 72 5.05 22.52 -8.82
C VAL A 72 5.88 21.28 -9.17
N TRP A 73 5.21 20.20 -9.60
CA TRP A 73 5.85 18.89 -9.78
C TRP A 73 6.28 18.59 -11.20
N LYS A 74 5.67 19.22 -12.22
CA LYS A 74 5.86 18.88 -13.64
C LYS A 74 7.33 18.69 -14.02
N ASN A 75 8.16 19.70 -13.81
CA ASN A 75 9.57 19.66 -14.20
C ASN A 75 10.37 18.60 -13.42
N ILE A 76 9.98 18.33 -12.17
CA ILE A 76 10.64 17.31 -11.33
C ILE A 76 10.27 15.92 -11.86
N ILE A 77 8.99 15.65 -12.11
CA ILE A 77 8.51 14.34 -12.56
C ILE A 77 8.95 14.05 -14.00
N GLU A 78 8.91 15.04 -14.90
CA GLU A 78 9.37 14.88 -16.30
C GLU A 78 10.89 14.59 -16.40
N ALA A 79 11.67 14.97 -15.38
CA ALA A 79 13.10 14.64 -15.30
C ALA A 79 13.37 13.20 -14.82
N ILE A 80 12.35 12.49 -14.32
CA ILE A 80 12.46 11.10 -13.86
C ILE A 80 12.05 10.17 -15.01
N PRO A 81 12.85 9.12 -15.33
CA PRO A 81 12.45 8.14 -16.33
C PRO A 81 11.10 7.48 -15.98
N GLU A 82 10.25 7.25 -16.98
CA GLU A 82 8.94 6.60 -16.79
C GLU A 82 9.06 5.24 -16.08
N GLU A 83 10.03 4.42 -16.50
CA GLU A 83 10.31 3.13 -15.83
C GLU A 83 10.60 3.29 -14.33
N SER A 84 11.28 4.38 -13.93
CA SER A 84 11.58 4.64 -12.52
C SER A 84 10.28 4.96 -11.75
N LEU A 85 9.37 5.74 -12.33
CA LEU A 85 8.06 6.05 -11.72
C LEU A 85 7.24 4.77 -11.50
N VAL A 86 7.24 3.88 -12.50
CA VAL A 86 6.61 2.55 -12.41
C VAL A 86 7.22 1.74 -11.27
N ILE A 87 8.55 1.58 -11.25
CA ILE A 87 9.27 0.79 -10.23
C ILE A 87 8.99 1.34 -8.82
N MET A 88 9.14 2.66 -8.63
CA MET A 88 8.96 3.28 -7.32
C MET A 88 7.53 3.13 -6.82
N ALA A 89 6.53 3.48 -7.63
CA ALA A 89 5.14 3.43 -7.18
C ALA A 89 4.61 2.01 -7.03
N LEU A 90 4.90 1.10 -7.97
CA LEU A 90 4.33 -0.25 -7.95
C LEU A 90 5.01 -1.18 -6.94
N LEU A 91 6.25 -0.89 -6.55
CA LEU A 91 7.04 -1.77 -5.67
C LEU A 91 7.43 -1.13 -4.33
N HIS A 92 6.99 0.09 -4.01
CA HIS A 92 7.35 0.74 -2.74
C HIS A 92 6.99 -0.11 -1.51
N ASP A 93 5.87 -0.83 -1.61
CA ASP A 93 5.24 -1.57 -0.52
C ASP A 93 5.46 -3.09 -0.62
N LEU A 94 6.43 -3.53 -1.41
CA LEU A 94 6.78 -4.96 -1.54
C LEU A 94 7.17 -5.58 -0.20
N CYS A 95 7.52 -4.79 0.81
CA CYS A 95 7.74 -5.24 2.18
C CYS A 95 6.53 -5.90 2.85
N LYS A 96 5.32 -5.65 2.34
CA LYS A 96 4.06 -6.20 2.84
C LYS A 96 3.69 -7.58 2.26
N VAL A 97 4.52 -8.13 1.36
CA VAL A 97 4.30 -9.50 0.89
C VAL A 97 4.46 -10.51 2.02
N ASN A 98 3.54 -11.46 2.10
CA ASN A 98 3.42 -12.50 3.11
C ASN A 98 3.47 -11.94 4.54
N PHE A 99 3.01 -10.70 4.74
CA PHE A 99 3.11 -9.96 6.01
C PHE A 99 1.84 -10.09 6.86
N TYR A 100 0.69 -10.32 6.22
CA TYR A 100 -0.61 -10.37 6.88
C TYR A 100 -1.16 -11.79 6.94
N VAL A 101 -1.82 -12.13 8.04
CA VAL A 101 -2.60 -13.37 8.19
C VAL A 101 -4.05 -13.04 8.50
N LYS A 102 -4.98 -13.86 8.03
CA LYS A 102 -6.40 -13.74 8.37
C LYS A 102 -6.62 -14.27 9.79
N GLY A 103 -7.19 -13.42 10.64
CA GLY A 103 -7.63 -13.73 12.00
C GLY A 103 -9.09 -13.33 12.22
N THR A 104 -9.55 -13.50 13.46
CA THR A 104 -10.91 -13.11 13.86
C THR A 104 -10.87 -12.30 15.14
N LYS A 105 -11.66 -11.23 15.21
CA LYS A 105 -11.79 -10.42 16.42
C LYS A 105 -13.25 -10.19 16.76
N ASN A 106 -13.58 -10.28 18.04
CA ASN A 106 -14.89 -9.84 18.52
C ASN A 106 -14.89 -8.33 18.67
N GLN A 107 -15.87 -7.68 18.07
CA GLN A 107 -16.12 -6.25 18.22
C GLN A 107 -17.58 -5.98 18.57
N LYS A 108 -17.84 -4.81 19.15
CA LYS A 108 -19.21 -4.33 19.35
C LYS A 108 -19.72 -3.77 18.03
N THR A 109 -20.91 -4.18 17.60
CA THR A 109 -21.64 -3.53 16.51
C THR A 109 -22.91 -2.90 17.04
N TYR A 110 -23.14 -1.65 16.65
CA TYR A 110 -24.32 -0.85 16.99
C TYR A 110 -25.25 -0.70 15.78
N ASP A 111 -25.00 -1.48 14.72
CA ASP A 111 -25.81 -1.50 13.51
C ASP A 111 -27.27 -1.84 13.88
N PRO A 112 -28.23 -0.92 13.66
CA PRO A 112 -29.62 -1.11 14.06
C PRO A 112 -30.25 -2.37 13.46
N GLU A 113 -29.88 -2.74 12.23
CA GLU A 113 -30.44 -3.91 11.55
C GLU A 113 -29.90 -5.20 12.18
N LYS A 114 -28.59 -5.26 12.43
CA LYS A 114 -27.97 -6.43 13.08
C LYS A 114 -28.44 -6.59 14.52
N VAL A 115 -28.57 -5.49 15.26
CA VAL A 115 -29.06 -5.51 16.65
C VAL A 115 -30.51 -5.96 16.72
N ALA A 116 -31.37 -5.50 15.79
CA ALA A 116 -32.78 -5.90 15.74
C ALA A 116 -32.98 -7.37 15.32
N ALA A 117 -32.08 -7.92 14.51
CA ALA A 117 -32.12 -9.31 14.08
C ALA A 117 -31.57 -10.32 15.11
N ALA A 118 -30.89 -9.84 16.15
CA ALA A 118 -30.26 -10.70 17.16
C ALA A 118 -31.24 -11.17 18.23
N GLU A 119 -30.96 -12.33 18.83
CA GLU A 119 -31.74 -12.84 19.95
C GLU A 119 -31.62 -11.90 21.16
N ASN A 120 -32.71 -11.74 21.92
CA ASN A 120 -32.77 -10.78 23.04
C ASN A 120 -31.63 -10.95 24.07
N TRP A 121 -31.13 -12.17 24.28
CA TRP A 121 -30.03 -12.45 25.22
C TRP A 121 -28.65 -12.00 24.71
N GLN A 122 -28.51 -11.75 23.40
CA GLN A 122 -27.29 -11.28 22.75
C GLN A 122 -27.18 -9.75 22.77
N VAL A 123 -28.32 -9.06 22.85
CA VAL A 123 -28.38 -7.59 22.88
C VAL A 123 -27.90 -7.07 24.23
N LYS A 124 -26.88 -6.23 24.19
CA LYS A 124 -26.30 -5.54 25.34
C LYS A 124 -26.50 -4.05 25.20
N HIS A 125 -26.37 -3.32 26.30
CA HIS A 125 -26.53 -1.88 26.34
C HIS A 125 -25.32 -1.23 26.99
N ASP A 126 -24.88 -0.09 26.46
CA ASP A 126 -23.94 0.82 27.11
C ASP A 126 -24.31 2.29 26.78
N ASP A 127 -23.46 3.24 27.17
CA ASP A 127 -23.72 4.68 27.00
C ASP A 127 -23.95 5.11 25.53
N LYS A 128 -23.57 4.28 24.55
CA LYS A 128 -23.79 4.54 23.12
C LYS A 128 -25.05 3.88 22.56
N GLY A 129 -25.76 3.09 23.37
CA GLY A 129 -27.00 2.42 23.01
C GLY A 129 -26.88 0.89 22.98
N ASN A 130 -27.80 0.26 22.24
CA ASN A 130 -27.85 -1.19 22.12
C ASN A 130 -26.80 -1.69 21.13
N TYR A 131 -26.13 -2.78 21.48
CA TYR A 131 -25.12 -3.42 20.63
C TYR A 131 -25.14 -4.93 20.79
N ILE A 132 -24.54 -5.62 19.82
CA ILE A 132 -24.22 -7.05 19.92
C ILE A 132 -22.72 -7.25 19.71
N TRP A 133 -22.21 -8.40 20.19
CA TRP A 133 -20.86 -8.83 19.86
C TRP A 133 -20.88 -9.55 18.52
N GLU A 134 -20.07 -9.08 17.58
CA GLU A 134 -19.88 -9.67 16.26
C GLU A 134 -18.43 -10.13 16.12
N THR A 135 -18.24 -11.38 15.69
CA THR A 135 -16.93 -11.87 15.28
C THR A 135 -16.69 -11.45 13.84
N VAL A 136 -15.74 -10.52 13.63
CA VAL A 136 -15.36 -10.05 12.30
C VAL A 136 -14.02 -10.64 11.89
N LEU A 137 -13.87 -10.93 10.60
CA LEU A 137 -12.58 -11.24 9.98
C LEU A 137 -11.71 -9.98 10.04
N ARG A 138 -10.44 -10.16 10.40
CA ARG A 138 -9.45 -9.07 10.47
C ARG A 138 -8.10 -9.57 10.02
N TYR A 139 -7.30 -8.70 9.44
CA TYR A 139 -5.91 -8.99 9.14
C TYR A 139 -5.04 -8.68 10.35
N GLU A 140 -4.11 -9.59 10.64
CA GLU A 140 -3.12 -9.45 11.69
C GLU A 140 -1.72 -9.46 11.10
N ILE A 141 -0.79 -8.75 11.72
CA ILE A 141 0.61 -8.68 11.27
C ILE A 141 1.34 -9.92 11.77
N ASN A 142 1.96 -10.64 10.85
CA ASN A 142 2.88 -11.74 11.12
C ASN A 142 4.15 -11.55 10.29
N ASP A 143 4.98 -10.58 10.69
CA ASP A 143 6.22 -10.29 9.96
C ASP A 143 7.30 -11.33 10.27
N THR A 144 7.52 -12.23 9.30
CA THR A 144 8.57 -13.25 9.38
C THR A 144 9.95 -12.73 8.98
N MET A 145 10.04 -11.50 8.46
CA MET A 145 11.30 -10.89 8.01
C MET A 145 11.37 -9.39 8.42
N PRO A 146 11.60 -9.10 9.71
CA PRO A 146 11.56 -7.75 10.27
C PRO A 146 12.80 -6.93 9.93
N LEU A 147 12.92 -6.53 8.66
CA LEU A 147 14.05 -5.75 8.11
C LEU A 147 13.80 -4.24 8.05
N GLY A 148 12.64 -3.78 8.50
CA GLY A 148 12.14 -2.42 8.25
C GLY A 148 11.16 -2.39 7.07
N HIS A 149 10.34 -1.36 6.96
CA HIS A 149 9.32 -1.29 5.91
C HIS A 149 9.93 -0.92 4.56
N GLY A 150 10.51 0.28 4.43
CA GLY A 150 11.13 0.72 3.18
C GLY A 150 12.39 -0.07 2.83
N GLU A 151 13.23 -0.40 3.81
CA GLU A 151 14.45 -1.17 3.62
C GLU A 151 14.18 -2.56 3.04
N LYS A 152 13.15 -3.25 3.55
CA LYS A 152 12.76 -4.58 3.06
C LYS A 152 12.36 -4.56 1.59
N SER A 153 11.58 -3.56 1.17
CA SER A 153 11.23 -3.39 -0.25
C SER A 153 12.48 -3.21 -1.11
N VAL A 154 13.39 -2.31 -0.71
CA VAL A 154 14.66 -2.07 -1.43
C VAL A 154 15.50 -3.35 -1.52
N MET A 155 15.63 -4.10 -0.42
CA MET A 155 16.42 -5.33 -0.37
C MET A 155 15.82 -6.41 -1.26
N LEU A 156 14.51 -6.66 -1.16
CA LEU A 156 13.80 -7.64 -1.97
C LEU A 156 13.93 -7.37 -3.46
N ILE A 157 13.75 -6.11 -3.88
CA ILE A 157 13.87 -5.75 -5.30
C ILE A 157 15.31 -5.97 -5.78
N ASN A 158 16.32 -5.53 -5.02
CA ASN A 158 17.73 -5.66 -5.39
C ASN A 158 18.24 -7.11 -5.40
N CYS A 159 17.54 -8.08 -4.80
CA CYS A 159 17.85 -9.50 -4.99
C CYS A 159 17.65 -9.97 -6.44
N PHE A 160 16.85 -9.25 -7.22
CA PHE A 160 16.51 -9.60 -8.59
C PHE A 160 16.95 -8.50 -9.56
N MET A 161 16.48 -7.28 -9.36
CA MET A 161 16.64 -6.15 -10.26
C MET A 161 17.36 -4.99 -9.58
N LYS A 162 18.44 -4.50 -10.18
CA LYS A 162 19.22 -3.38 -9.63
C LYS A 162 18.43 -2.07 -9.66
N LEU A 163 18.25 -1.46 -8.48
CA LEU A 163 17.64 -0.13 -8.34
C LEU A 163 18.67 0.98 -8.57
N LYS A 164 18.20 2.09 -9.16
CA LYS A 164 18.94 3.35 -9.22
C LYS A 164 18.89 4.04 -7.86
N THR A 165 19.86 4.90 -7.57
CA THR A 165 19.92 5.59 -6.28
C THR A 165 18.66 6.41 -5.95
N PRO A 166 18.08 7.22 -6.86
CA PRO A 166 16.83 7.93 -6.54
C PRO A 166 15.66 6.99 -6.20
N GLU A 167 15.59 5.82 -6.84
CA GLU A 167 14.55 4.81 -6.58
C GLU A 167 14.73 4.17 -5.21
N ILE A 168 15.97 3.86 -4.82
CA ILE A 168 16.30 3.37 -3.48
C ILE A 168 15.85 4.38 -2.43
N PHE A 169 16.18 5.67 -2.62
CA PHE A 169 15.79 6.71 -1.69
C PHE A 169 14.27 6.87 -1.61
N ALA A 170 13.58 6.88 -2.75
CA ALA A 170 12.14 7.03 -2.80
C ALA A 170 11.42 5.86 -2.11
N ILE A 171 11.76 4.61 -2.47
CA ILE A 171 11.16 3.42 -1.88
C ILE A 171 11.48 3.32 -0.39
N ARG A 172 12.73 3.60 0.02
CA ARG A 172 13.10 3.54 1.43
C ARG A 172 12.30 4.53 2.28
N TRP A 173 12.15 5.76 1.80
CA TRP A 173 11.58 6.86 2.57
C TRP A 173 10.13 7.19 2.19
N HIS A 174 9.42 6.28 1.51
CA HIS A 174 8.05 6.53 1.03
C HIS A 174 7.06 6.83 2.16
N MET A 175 7.27 6.28 3.37
CA MET A 175 6.43 6.53 4.54
C MET A 175 6.63 7.94 5.16
N GLY A 176 7.64 8.68 4.71
CA GLY A 176 7.95 10.04 5.12
C GLY A 176 8.06 10.20 6.63
N PHE A 177 7.26 11.10 7.22
CA PHE A 177 7.31 11.39 8.66
C PHE A 177 6.51 10.40 9.53
N SER A 178 5.99 9.31 8.94
CA SER A 178 5.48 8.18 9.72
C SER A 178 6.61 7.32 10.31
N GLU A 179 7.85 7.54 9.87
CA GLU A 179 9.06 6.98 10.45
C GLU A 179 9.26 7.37 11.92
N GLU A 180 10.22 6.71 12.58
CA GLU A 180 10.64 7.14 13.91
C GLU A 180 11.20 8.56 13.89
N LYS A 181 10.91 9.34 14.95
CA LYS A 181 11.38 10.74 15.08
C LYS A 181 12.90 10.89 14.94
N SER A 182 13.66 9.87 15.34
CA SER A 182 15.12 9.79 15.20
C SER A 182 15.58 9.88 13.74
N GLN A 183 14.73 9.48 12.79
CA GLN A 183 15.01 9.44 11.36
C GLN A 183 14.51 10.67 10.59
N TYR A 184 13.75 11.58 11.21
CA TYR A 184 13.15 12.72 10.52
C TYR A 184 14.16 13.61 9.79
N LYS A 185 15.36 13.77 10.36
CA LYS A 185 16.43 14.51 9.69
C LYS A 185 16.84 13.81 8.40
N ALA A 186 17.02 12.49 8.43
CA ALA A 186 17.40 11.72 7.24
C ALA A 186 16.31 11.74 6.16
N VAL A 187 15.04 11.69 6.57
CA VAL A 187 13.88 11.87 5.66
C VAL A 187 13.94 13.25 4.98
N GLY A 188 14.12 14.32 5.76
CA GLY A 188 14.24 15.68 5.23
C GLY A 188 15.42 15.83 4.26
N ASP A 189 16.61 15.38 4.67
CA ASP A 189 17.82 15.39 3.84
C ASP A 189 17.60 14.59 2.52
N ALA A 190 16.85 13.47 2.58
CA ALA A 190 16.52 12.65 1.43
C ALA A 190 15.57 13.36 0.47
N MET A 191 14.55 14.06 0.97
CA MET A 191 13.60 14.85 0.18
C MET A 191 14.30 16.03 -0.52
N GLU A 192 15.23 16.71 0.17
CA GLU A 192 16.02 17.79 -0.43
C GLU A 192 16.97 17.26 -1.52
N LYS A 193 17.60 16.11 -1.28
CA LYS A 193 18.54 15.50 -2.23
C LYS A 193 17.85 14.91 -3.46
N TYR A 194 16.70 14.26 -3.26
CA TYR A 194 15.91 13.61 -4.30
C TYR A 194 14.43 13.97 -4.11
N PRO A 195 13.93 15.05 -4.72
CA PRO A 195 12.55 15.52 -4.55
C PRO A 195 11.47 14.49 -4.88
N ILE A 196 11.80 13.47 -5.67
CA ILE A 196 10.92 12.34 -5.97
C ILE A 196 10.52 11.53 -4.73
N VAL A 197 11.33 11.58 -3.65
CA VAL A 197 10.99 11.01 -2.34
C VAL A 197 9.73 11.67 -1.79
N LEU A 198 9.68 13.01 -1.81
CA LEU A 198 8.52 13.76 -1.34
C LEU A 198 7.31 13.52 -2.25
N ALA A 199 7.50 13.51 -3.57
CA ALA A 199 6.40 13.25 -4.50
C ALA A 199 5.79 11.85 -4.33
N LEU A 200 6.60 10.82 -4.11
CA LEU A 200 6.10 9.47 -3.83
C LEU A 200 5.38 9.40 -2.48
N HIS A 201 5.93 10.04 -1.44
CA HIS A 201 5.29 10.11 -0.12
C HIS A 201 3.93 10.81 -0.18
N GLU A 202 3.83 11.93 -0.91
CA GLU A 202 2.55 12.60 -1.13
C GLU A 202 1.57 11.72 -1.91
N ALA A 203 2.03 11.01 -2.94
CA ALA A 203 1.18 10.11 -3.72
C ALA A 203 0.61 8.95 -2.88
N ASP A 204 1.43 8.41 -1.97
CA ASP A 204 1.00 7.40 -0.99
C ASP A 204 -0.10 7.94 -0.04
N LEU A 205 0.09 9.17 0.48
CA LEU A 205 -0.92 9.83 1.30
C LEU A 205 -2.18 10.20 0.50
N GLU A 206 -2.05 10.67 -0.74
CA GLU A 206 -3.18 10.98 -1.62
C GLU A 206 -4.01 9.71 -1.88
N ALA A 207 -3.37 8.61 -2.25
CA ALA A 207 -4.05 7.33 -2.46
C ALA A 207 -4.78 6.87 -1.18
N SER A 208 -4.05 6.73 -0.06
CA SER A 208 -4.59 6.18 1.18
C SER A 208 -5.62 7.06 1.88
N LYS A 209 -5.55 8.40 1.74
CA LYS A 209 -6.45 9.34 2.42
C LYS A 209 -7.58 9.83 1.55
N LEU A 210 -7.33 10.04 0.25
CA LEU A 210 -8.31 10.66 -0.64
C LEU A 210 -9.08 9.61 -1.42
N LEU A 211 -8.41 8.59 -1.96
CA LEU A 211 -9.00 7.63 -2.91
C LEU A 211 -9.54 6.36 -2.25
N GLU A 212 -8.97 5.94 -1.13
CA GLU A 212 -9.17 4.59 -0.60
C GLU A 212 -10.11 4.53 0.61
N ASP A 213 -10.92 3.48 0.66
CA ASP A 213 -11.73 3.06 1.81
C ASP A 213 -11.33 1.63 2.21
N VAL A 214 -11.95 1.08 3.25
CA VAL A 214 -11.61 -0.23 3.83
C VAL A 214 -11.79 -1.37 2.82
N ALA A 215 -12.87 -1.35 2.03
CA ALA A 215 -13.26 -2.44 1.14
C ALA A 215 -13.00 -2.19 -0.36
N GLY A 216 -12.28 -1.10 -0.69
CA GLY A 216 -12.01 -0.69 -2.07
C GLY A 216 -11.78 0.82 -2.19
N ASN A 217 -11.73 1.33 -3.42
CA ASN A 217 -11.71 2.77 -3.65
C ASN A 217 -13.07 3.40 -3.30
N LYS A 218 -13.05 4.65 -2.87
CA LYS A 218 -14.24 5.47 -2.62
C LYS A 218 -15.01 5.70 -3.91
N GLU A 219 -16.32 5.72 -3.82
CA GLU A 219 -17.18 6.16 -4.91
C GLU A 219 -17.07 7.69 -5.00
N THR A 220 -16.53 8.19 -6.12
CA THR A 220 -16.43 9.63 -6.44
C THR A 220 -17.49 10.04 -7.45
#